data_AF-A0A7R9DUH2-F1
#
_entry.id   AF-A0A7R9DUH2-F1
#
_cell.length_a   1.000
_cell.length_b   1.000
_cell.length_c   1.000
_cell.angle_alpha   90.00
_cell.angle_beta   90.00
_cell.angle_gamma   90.00
#
_symmetry.space_group_name_H-M   'P 1'
#
loop_
_entity.id
_entity.type
_entity.pdbx_description
1 polymer ?
#
loop_
_entity_poly.entity_id
_entity_poly.type
_entity_poly.pdbx_seq_one_letter_code
_entity_poly.pdbx_strand_id
1 'polypeptide(L)'
;NSNVSVTGVKQVPGTAAWFMGVSRHGEPVSRNMSKVALVAEEATKYIVQAFRLSRDQVNFALPAMDMRATPLGETCPLEVDFPCQPRKYRAYSGHCNNVQSPHWGTANTRYLRFLPPRYEDGVGVPRSQGLPSPREVSLAVHRDADLPHAHLMALTAVWGEFVAHDVAHTPQMS
;
A
#
# COMPACT_ATOMS: atom_id res chain seq x y z
N ASN A 1 -13.22 21.59 -7.10
CA ASN A 1 -12.07 21.86 -6.22
C ASN A 1 -11.13 20.69 -6.26
N SER A 2 -10.09 20.77 -7.09
CA SER A 2 -9.14 19.69 -7.24
C SER A 2 -8.03 19.78 -6.18
N ASN A 3 -7.76 18.68 -5.47
CA ASN A 3 -6.66 18.59 -4.49
C ASN A 3 -5.28 18.38 -5.15
N VAL A 4 -5.24 18.39 -6.50
CA VAL A 4 -4.04 18.22 -7.33
C VAL A 4 -3.48 19.59 -7.68
N SER A 5 -2.22 19.84 -7.30
CA SER A 5 -1.40 20.93 -7.82
C SER A 5 -0.22 20.37 -8.61
N VAL A 6 0.41 21.21 -9.42
CA VAL A 6 1.68 20.89 -10.13
C VAL A 6 2.78 20.41 -9.16
N THR A 7 2.66 20.77 -7.88
CA THR A 7 3.61 20.41 -6.82
C THR A 7 3.29 19.12 -6.05
N GLY A 8 2.09 18.55 -6.21
CA GLY A 8 1.66 17.31 -5.56
C GLY A 8 0.16 17.29 -5.22
N VAL A 9 -0.24 16.33 -4.37
CA VAL A 9 -1.62 16.24 -3.85
C VAL A 9 -1.63 16.73 -2.41
N LYS A 10 -2.54 17.66 -2.07
CA LYS A 10 -2.75 18.08 -0.68
C LYS A 10 -3.72 17.13 0.01
N GLN A 11 -3.25 16.45 1.05
CA GLN A 11 -4.13 15.66 1.93
C GLN A 11 -5.04 16.60 2.73
N VAL A 12 -6.32 16.24 2.85
CA VAL A 12 -7.31 17.03 3.59
C VAL A 12 -7.12 16.81 5.09
N PRO A 13 -6.91 17.88 5.89
CA PRO A 13 -6.79 17.77 7.34
C PRO A 13 -7.92 16.97 7.98
N GLY A 14 -7.58 16.12 8.95
CA GLY A 14 -8.55 15.29 9.68
C GLY A 14 -8.98 13.98 9.00
N THR A 15 -8.52 13.71 7.77
CA THR A 15 -8.73 12.39 7.13
C THR A 15 -7.77 11.33 7.68
N ALA A 16 -8.11 10.05 7.57
CA ALA A 16 -7.21 8.95 7.95
C ALA A 16 -5.86 9.03 7.22
N ALA A 17 -5.87 9.37 5.93
CA ALA A 17 -4.64 9.59 5.15
C ALA A 17 -3.80 10.74 5.72
N TRP A 18 -4.44 11.86 6.09
CA TRP A 18 -3.76 13.00 6.72
C TRP A 18 -3.19 12.68 8.10
N PHE A 19 -3.95 11.99 8.96
CA PHE A 19 -3.46 11.55 10.27
C PHE A 19 -2.26 10.62 10.15
N MET A 20 -2.26 9.72 9.18
CA MET A 20 -1.11 8.86 8.88
C MET A 20 0.08 9.69 8.38
N GLY A 21 -0.16 10.68 7.51
CA GLY A 21 0.82 11.67 7.01
C GLY A 21 1.59 12.42 8.10
N VAL A 22 0.85 12.97 9.07
CA VAL A 22 1.43 13.88 10.07
C VAL A 22 2.04 13.18 11.29
N SER A 23 1.77 11.88 11.48
CA SER A 23 2.07 11.23 12.77
C SER A 23 3.55 10.85 12.95
N ARG A 24 4.37 10.69 11.89
CA ARG A 24 5.83 10.42 11.99
C ARG A 24 6.64 10.84 10.75
N HIS A 25 7.96 10.97 10.91
CA HIS A 25 8.90 11.16 9.80
C HIS A 25 9.18 9.84 9.05
N GLY A 26 8.67 9.72 7.82
CA GLY A 26 9.06 8.63 6.89
C GLY A 26 10.44 8.84 6.26
N GLU A 27 11.12 7.75 5.89
CA GLU A 27 12.39 7.74 5.15
C GLU A 27 12.24 8.44 3.77
N PRO A 28 13.24 9.18 3.26
CA PRO A 28 13.13 9.91 2.00
C PRO A 28 12.63 9.08 0.80
N VAL A 29 13.05 7.82 0.69
CA VAL A 29 12.60 6.89 -0.36
C VAL A 29 11.07 6.68 -0.29
N SER A 30 10.56 6.38 0.91
CA SER A 30 9.13 6.20 1.16
C SER A 30 8.32 7.46 0.88
N ARG A 31 8.87 8.66 1.13
CA ARG A 31 8.22 9.94 0.81
C ARG A 31 8.06 10.13 -0.70
N ASN A 32 9.13 9.86 -1.45
CA ASN A 32 9.12 10.00 -2.92
C ASN A 32 8.10 9.04 -3.56
N MET A 33 8.09 7.77 -3.11
CA MET A 33 7.12 6.79 -3.57
C MET A 33 5.68 7.18 -3.18
N SER A 34 5.47 7.67 -1.95
CA SER A 34 4.17 8.13 -1.48
C SER A 34 3.64 9.30 -2.32
N LYS A 35 4.51 10.24 -2.71
CA LYS A 35 4.12 11.38 -3.53
C LYS A 35 3.57 10.93 -4.89
N VAL A 36 4.28 10.05 -5.59
CA VAL A 36 3.84 9.52 -6.90
C VAL A 36 2.55 8.72 -6.73
N ALA A 37 2.45 7.89 -5.68
CA ALA A 37 1.26 7.11 -5.37
C ALA A 37 0.02 8.00 -5.12
N LEU A 38 0.17 9.10 -4.37
CA LEU A 38 -0.93 10.04 -4.11
C LEU A 38 -1.41 10.72 -5.39
N VAL A 39 -0.50 11.12 -6.27
CA VAL A 39 -0.86 11.70 -7.58
C VAL A 39 -1.62 10.67 -8.42
N ALA A 40 -1.16 9.42 -8.45
CA ALA A 40 -1.83 8.34 -9.18
C ALA A 40 -3.22 8.03 -8.62
N GLU A 41 -3.39 7.99 -7.29
CA GLU A 41 -4.68 7.76 -6.63
C GLU A 41 -5.67 8.87 -6.97
N GLU A 42 -5.24 10.13 -6.85
CA GLU A 42 -6.10 11.28 -7.07
C GLU A 42 -6.45 11.44 -8.57
N ALA A 43 -5.50 11.19 -9.48
CA ALA A 43 -5.78 11.10 -10.91
C ALA A 43 -6.81 10.01 -11.22
N THR A 44 -6.70 8.85 -10.56
CA THR A 44 -7.66 7.75 -10.68
C THR A 44 -9.06 8.19 -10.23
N LYS A 45 -9.17 8.91 -9.10
CA LYS A 45 -10.46 9.46 -8.63
C LYS A 45 -11.10 10.38 -9.67
N TYR A 46 -10.33 11.29 -10.30
CA TYR A 46 -10.87 12.13 -11.37
C TYR A 46 -11.37 11.33 -12.56
N ILE A 47 -10.60 10.34 -13.02
CA ILE A 47 -10.97 9.49 -14.16
C ILE A 47 -12.28 8.74 -13.86
N VAL A 48 -12.38 8.13 -12.66
CA VAL A 48 -13.58 7.41 -12.24
C VAL A 48 -14.81 8.31 -12.23
N GLN A 49 -14.68 9.53 -11.71
CA GLN A 49 -15.78 10.50 -11.65
C GLN A 49 -16.16 11.04 -13.04
N ALA A 50 -15.18 11.37 -13.87
CA ALA A 50 -15.39 11.94 -15.20
C ALA A 50 -16.07 10.94 -16.16
N PHE A 51 -15.64 9.68 -16.12
CA PHE A 51 -16.16 8.62 -17.00
C PHE A 51 -17.22 7.73 -16.35
N ARG A 52 -17.60 8.01 -15.09
CA ARG A 52 -18.56 7.22 -14.29
C ARG A 52 -18.26 5.72 -14.33
N LEU A 53 -17.00 5.38 -14.09
CA LEU A 53 -16.52 4.00 -14.20
C LEU A 53 -17.16 3.09 -13.13
N SER A 54 -17.47 1.86 -13.53
CA SER A 54 -17.89 0.80 -12.61
C SER A 54 -16.69 0.26 -11.80
N ARG A 55 -16.97 -0.39 -10.66
CA ARG A 55 -15.93 -1.02 -9.83
C ARG A 55 -15.06 -2.01 -10.60
N ASP A 56 -15.66 -2.78 -11.51
CA ASP A 56 -14.91 -3.76 -12.30
C ASP A 56 -13.97 -3.09 -13.30
N GLN A 57 -14.40 -1.98 -13.93
CA GLN A 57 -13.51 -1.18 -14.78
C GLN A 57 -12.35 -0.59 -13.97
N VAL A 58 -12.60 -0.12 -12.73
CA VAL A 58 -11.54 0.37 -11.86
C VAL A 58 -10.55 -0.73 -11.49
N ASN A 59 -11.04 -1.93 -11.16
CA ASN A 59 -10.22 -3.02 -10.68
C ASN A 59 -9.44 -3.75 -11.79
N PHE A 60 -10.00 -3.84 -12.99
CA PHE A 60 -9.45 -4.67 -14.07
C PHE A 60 -9.02 -3.89 -15.32
N ALA A 61 -9.67 -2.77 -15.64
CA ALA A 61 -9.33 -1.99 -16.84
C ALA A 61 -8.23 -0.96 -16.55
N LEU A 62 -8.36 -0.15 -15.49
CA LEU A 62 -7.37 0.90 -15.20
C LEU A 62 -5.95 0.39 -14.98
N PRO A 63 -5.71 -0.74 -14.25
CA PRO A 63 -4.35 -1.24 -14.07
C PRO A 63 -3.70 -1.78 -15.36
N ALA A 64 -4.50 -2.05 -16.39
CA ALA A 64 -4.03 -2.55 -17.68
C ALA A 64 -3.80 -1.41 -18.71
N MET A 65 -4.11 -0.17 -18.37
CA MET A 65 -3.89 0.98 -19.24
C MET A 65 -2.41 1.33 -19.34
N ASP A 66 -1.96 1.72 -20.53
CA ASP A 66 -0.60 2.20 -20.74
C ASP A 66 -0.42 3.61 -20.17
N MET A 67 0.51 3.75 -19.23
CA MET A 67 0.84 5.00 -18.56
C MET A 67 2.16 5.61 -19.07
N ARG A 68 2.87 4.95 -20.01
CA ARG A 68 4.22 5.37 -20.46
C ARG A 68 4.23 6.76 -21.09
N ALA A 69 3.17 7.13 -21.80
CA ALA A 69 3.03 8.45 -22.43
C ALA A 69 2.40 9.52 -21.51
N THR A 70 2.48 9.33 -20.19
CA THR A 70 1.89 10.23 -19.19
C THR A 70 2.96 10.67 -18.17
N PRO A 71 2.75 11.80 -17.46
CA PRO A 71 3.65 12.23 -16.38
C PRO A 71 3.82 11.19 -15.25
N LEU A 72 2.84 10.30 -15.06
CA LEU A 72 2.93 9.19 -14.12
C LEU A 72 3.88 8.08 -14.61
N GLY A 73 4.01 7.90 -15.93
CA GLY A 73 4.99 7.01 -16.54
C GLY A 73 6.42 7.49 -16.35
N GLU A 74 6.65 8.80 -16.52
CA GLU A 74 7.97 9.43 -16.34
C GLU A 74 8.48 9.37 -14.89
N THR A 75 7.56 9.38 -13.92
CA THR A 75 7.88 9.36 -12.48
C THR A 75 7.69 7.99 -11.84
N CYS A 76 7.54 6.94 -12.66
CA CYS A 76 7.37 5.58 -12.15
C CYS A 76 8.62 5.14 -11.37
N PRO A 77 8.49 4.75 -10.09
CA PRO A 77 9.64 4.38 -9.25
C PRO A 77 10.20 2.98 -9.56
N LEU A 78 9.64 2.27 -10.55
CA LEU A 78 10.11 0.94 -10.95
C LEU A 78 11.25 1.08 -11.96
N GLU A 79 12.47 0.80 -11.52
CA GLU A 79 13.64 0.68 -12.39
C GLU A 79 13.52 -0.58 -13.24
N VAL A 80 13.41 -0.43 -14.58
CA VAL A 80 13.36 -1.58 -15.49
C VAL A 80 14.76 -1.84 -16.03
N ASP A 81 15.59 -2.54 -15.27
CA ASP A 81 16.89 -3.03 -15.75
C ASP A 81 16.76 -4.46 -16.29
N PHE A 82 17.03 -4.65 -17.58
CA PHE A 82 17.07 -5.96 -18.22
C PHE A 82 18.31 -6.10 -19.11
N PRO A 83 19.05 -7.23 -19.06
CA PRO A 83 18.78 -8.43 -18.26
C PRO A 83 19.40 -8.39 -16.85
N CYS A 84 18.64 -8.90 -15.87
CA CYS A 84 19.15 -9.11 -14.53
C CYS A 84 20.05 -10.36 -14.46
N GLN A 85 21.18 -10.27 -13.77
CA GLN A 85 22.15 -11.39 -13.67
C GLN A 85 22.18 -12.01 -12.26
N PRO A 86 22.18 -13.35 -12.15
CA PRO A 86 22.28 -14.03 -10.86
C PRO A 86 23.64 -13.74 -10.21
N ARG A 87 23.62 -13.42 -8.92
CA ARG A 87 24.81 -13.15 -8.10
C ARG A 87 24.96 -14.21 -7.02
N LYS A 88 26.18 -14.37 -6.49
CA LYS A 88 26.48 -15.31 -5.39
C LYS A 88 25.67 -15.01 -4.12
N TYR A 89 25.39 -13.74 -3.85
CA TYR A 89 24.70 -13.29 -2.65
C TYR A 89 23.43 -12.52 -3.00
N ARG A 90 22.47 -12.54 -2.08
CA ARG A 90 21.19 -11.82 -2.21
C ARG A 90 21.45 -10.31 -2.23
N ALA A 91 20.72 -9.60 -3.09
CA ALA A 91 20.64 -8.15 -2.98
C ALA A 91 19.89 -7.78 -1.69
N TYR A 92 20.33 -6.71 -1.01
CA TYR A 92 19.67 -6.18 0.18
C TYR A 92 18.19 -5.85 -0.07
N SER A 93 17.87 -5.37 -1.27
CA SER A 93 16.49 -5.05 -1.68
C SER A 93 15.66 -6.28 -2.08
N GLY A 94 16.24 -7.47 -2.22
CA GLY A 94 15.59 -8.65 -2.80
C GLY A 94 15.46 -8.63 -4.33
N HIS A 95 15.91 -7.56 -4.99
CA HIS A 95 15.94 -7.47 -6.46
C HIS A 95 16.75 -8.61 -7.10
N CYS A 96 16.31 -9.08 -8.26
CA CYS A 96 16.92 -10.18 -9.02
C CYS A 96 16.85 -11.57 -8.37
N ASN A 97 16.11 -11.74 -7.27
CA ASN A 97 15.91 -13.08 -6.70
C ASN A 97 15.17 -14.01 -7.68
N ASN A 98 14.32 -13.45 -8.56
CA ASN A 98 13.75 -14.11 -9.72
C ASN A 98 14.25 -13.44 -11.01
N VAL A 99 15.03 -14.14 -11.83
CA VAL A 99 15.65 -13.58 -13.05
C VAL A 99 14.61 -13.22 -14.14
N GLN A 100 13.50 -13.97 -14.21
CA GLN A 100 12.43 -13.69 -15.18
C GLN A 100 11.53 -12.54 -14.74
N SER A 101 11.44 -12.29 -13.43
CA SER A 101 10.66 -11.20 -12.85
C SER A 101 11.44 -10.55 -11.70
N PRO A 102 12.44 -9.70 -12.03
CA PRO A 102 13.42 -9.19 -11.06
C PRO A 102 12.84 -8.44 -9.85
N HIS A 103 11.61 -7.93 -9.96
CA HIS A 103 10.93 -7.18 -8.89
C HIS A 103 10.06 -8.02 -7.95
N TRP A 104 9.94 -9.34 -8.19
CA TRP A 104 9.14 -10.19 -7.32
C TRP A 104 9.77 -10.32 -5.94
N GLY A 105 9.07 -9.82 -4.92
CA GLY A 105 9.56 -9.81 -3.54
C GLY A 105 10.58 -8.71 -3.23
N THR A 106 10.77 -7.73 -4.13
CA THR A 106 11.62 -6.58 -3.84
C THR A 106 11.00 -5.69 -2.77
N ALA A 107 11.81 -5.24 -1.81
CA ALA A 107 11.40 -4.27 -0.79
C ALA A 107 10.91 -2.96 -1.41
N ASN A 108 10.11 -2.18 -0.67
CA ASN A 108 9.55 -0.90 -1.11
C ASN A 108 8.70 -1.01 -2.40
N THR A 109 8.08 -2.17 -2.63
CA THR A 109 7.09 -2.36 -3.69
C THR A 109 5.72 -2.62 -3.11
N ARG A 110 4.68 -2.43 -3.92
CA ARG A 110 3.29 -2.67 -3.50
C ARG A 110 3.07 -4.13 -3.08
N TYR A 111 2.21 -4.35 -2.08
CA TYR A 111 1.72 -5.68 -1.79
C TYR A 111 0.97 -6.29 -2.98
N LEU A 112 1.10 -7.62 -3.13
CA LEU A 112 0.25 -8.40 -4.02
C LEU A 112 -1.18 -8.40 -3.48
N ARG A 113 -2.16 -8.23 -4.37
CA ARG A 113 -3.58 -8.34 -4.04
C ARG A 113 -4.11 -9.66 -4.59
N PHE A 114 -4.50 -10.58 -3.71
CA PHE A 114 -5.15 -11.84 -4.10
C PHE A 114 -6.60 -11.65 -4.54
N LEU A 115 -7.27 -10.62 -4.01
CA LEU A 115 -8.63 -10.23 -4.36
C LEU A 115 -8.69 -8.73 -4.72
N PRO A 116 -9.64 -8.31 -5.56
CA PRO A 116 -9.83 -6.90 -5.88
C PRO A 116 -10.11 -6.06 -4.61
N PRO A 117 -9.58 -4.81 -4.54
CA PRO A 117 -9.89 -3.90 -3.45
C PRO A 117 -11.38 -3.62 -3.27
N ARG A 118 -11.79 -3.32 -2.04
CA ARG A 118 -13.17 -2.91 -1.71
C ARG A 118 -13.19 -1.61 -0.90
N TYR A 119 -12.93 -0.51 -1.59
CA TYR A 119 -13.08 0.84 -1.07
C TYR A 119 -14.54 1.34 -1.19
N GLU A 120 -14.86 2.38 -0.43
CA GLU A 120 -16.19 3.04 -0.45
C GLU A 120 -16.43 3.69 -1.81
N ASP A 121 -15.48 4.50 -2.26
CA ASP A 121 -15.45 5.19 -3.56
C ASP A 121 -14.95 4.31 -4.72
N GLY A 122 -14.56 3.07 -4.42
CA GLY A 122 -13.97 2.15 -5.39
C GLY A 122 -12.48 2.37 -5.68
N VAL A 123 -11.85 3.41 -5.14
CA VAL A 123 -10.46 3.78 -5.45
C VAL A 123 -9.55 3.70 -4.22
N GLY A 124 -9.87 4.45 -3.16
CA GLY A 124 -8.95 4.59 -2.02
C GLY A 124 -9.59 4.99 -0.69
N VAL A 125 -10.86 5.43 -0.67
CA VAL A 125 -11.53 5.82 0.58
C VAL A 125 -11.93 4.57 1.37
N PRO A 126 -11.45 4.40 2.62
CA PRO A 126 -11.86 3.29 3.47
C PRO A 126 -13.37 3.28 3.69
N ARG A 127 -13.96 2.10 3.83
CA ARG A 127 -15.40 1.96 4.10
C ARG A 127 -15.73 2.43 5.50
N SER A 128 -16.75 3.28 5.61
CA SER A 128 -17.22 3.82 6.88
C SER A 128 -18.73 3.65 7.09
N GLN A 129 -19.52 3.65 6.01
CA GLN A 129 -20.98 3.57 6.11
C GLN A 129 -21.50 2.16 6.41
N GLY A 130 -22.43 2.08 7.37
CA GLY A 130 -23.11 0.83 7.75
C GLY A 130 -22.19 -0.20 8.41
N LEU A 131 -21.04 0.22 8.93
CA LEU A 131 -20.10 -0.63 9.66
C LEU A 131 -20.00 -0.17 11.13
N PRO A 132 -19.91 -1.10 12.10
CA PRO A 132 -19.66 -0.74 13.49
C PRO A 132 -18.28 -0.09 13.64
N SER A 133 -18.11 0.72 14.69
CA SER A 133 -16.79 1.27 14.96
C SER A 133 -15.81 0.12 15.31
N PRO A 134 -14.52 0.23 14.92
CA PRO A 134 -13.52 -0.77 15.29
C PRO A 134 -13.44 -0.99 16.82
N ARG A 135 -13.73 0.06 17.61
CA ARG A 135 -13.73 -0.02 19.07
C ARG A 135 -14.89 -0.85 19.62
N GLU A 136 -16.10 -0.68 19.08
CA GLU A 136 -17.26 -1.50 19.46
C GLU A 136 -17.03 -2.97 19.13
N VAL A 137 -16.49 -3.28 17.95
CA VAL A 137 -16.15 -4.66 17.59
C VAL A 137 -15.10 -5.23 18.53
N SER A 138 -14.06 -4.45 18.86
CA SER A 138 -13.04 -4.86 19.83
C SER A 138 -13.67 -5.21 21.18
N LEU A 139 -14.54 -4.36 21.71
CA LEU A 139 -15.23 -4.58 22.98
C LEU A 139 -16.21 -5.76 22.96
N ALA A 140 -16.89 -5.99 21.83
CA ALA A 140 -17.87 -7.05 21.69
C ALA A 140 -17.23 -8.43 21.46
N VAL A 141 -16.10 -8.48 20.75
CA VAL A 141 -15.47 -9.75 20.31
C VAL A 141 -14.30 -10.15 21.20
N HIS A 142 -13.46 -9.21 21.62
CA HIS A 142 -12.28 -9.52 22.43
C HIS A 142 -12.63 -9.44 23.91
N ARG A 143 -12.36 -10.54 24.63
CA ARG A 143 -12.50 -10.59 26.08
C ARG A 143 -11.13 -10.45 26.72
N ASP A 144 -11.07 -9.66 27.78
CA ASP A 144 -9.89 -9.59 28.63
C ASP A 144 -9.92 -10.80 29.57
N ALA A 145 -9.15 -11.84 29.23
CA ALA A 145 -9.08 -13.08 29.99
C ALA A 145 -7.65 -13.63 29.94
N ASP A 146 -7.11 -13.97 31.10
CA ASP A 146 -5.81 -14.62 31.22
C ASP A 146 -5.97 -16.13 31.00
N LEU A 147 -5.70 -16.57 29.77
CA LEU A 147 -5.86 -17.96 29.33
C LEU A 147 -4.52 -18.48 28.78
N PRO A 148 -3.61 -18.97 29.65
CA PRO A 148 -2.31 -19.47 29.22
C PRO A 148 -2.46 -20.75 28.39
N HIS A 149 -1.64 -20.87 27.34
CA HIS A 149 -1.64 -22.05 26.48
C HIS A 149 -0.77 -23.17 27.08
N ALA A 150 -1.31 -24.37 27.26
CA ALA A 150 -0.64 -25.47 27.97
C ALA A 150 0.64 -26.01 27.31
N HIS A 151 0.83 -25.74 26.02
CA HIS A 151 1.93 -26.31 25.21
C HIS A 151 2.77 -25.27 24.46
N LEU A 152 2.51 -23.97 24.63
CA LEU A 152 3.26 -22.93 23.93
C LEU A 152 4.01 -22.06 24.94
N MET A 153 5.25 -21.72 24.61
CA MET A 153 6.04 -20.79 25.39
C MET A 153 5.73 -19.36 24.96
N ALA A 154 5.91 -18.39 25.85
CA ALA A 154 5.79 -16.97 25.50
C ALA A 154 6.71 -16.57 24.33
N LEU A 155 7.85 -17.25 24.17
CA LEU A 155 8.76 -17.07 23.04
C LEU A 155 8.10 -17.27 21.67
N THR A 156 7.05 -18.09 21.58
CA THR A 156 6.31 -18.31 20.33
C THR A 156 5.70 -17.01 19.80
N ALA A 157 5.17 -16.15 20.67
CA ALA A 157 4.62 -14.86 20.27
C ALA A 157 5.72 -13.90 19.76
N VAL A 158 6.84 -13.83 20.49
CA VAL A 158 7.99 -12.98 20.13
C VAL A 158 8.62 -13.43 18.80
N TRP A 159 8.76 -14.73 18.59
CA TRP A 159 9.24 -15.28 17.32
C TRP A 159 8.28 -14.96 16.16
N GLY A 160 6.96 -15.00 16.40
CA GLY A 160 5.96 -14.59 15.44
C GLY A 160 6.14 -13.13 14.99
N GLU A 161 6.38 -12.23 15.94
CA GLU A 161 6.67 -10.81 15.64
C GLU A 161 7.98 -10.63 14.87
N PHE A 162 9.04 -11.36 15.25
CA PHE A 162 10.32 -11.35 14.53
C PHE A 162 10.16 -11.74 13.05
N VAL A 163 9.47 -12.84 12.78
CA VAL A 163 9.22 -13.28 11.39
C VAL A 163 8.30 -12.31 10.65
N ALA A 164 7.26 -11.79 11.31
CA ALA A 164 6.36 -10.83 10.68
C ALA A 164 7.09 -9.56 10.23
N HIS A 165 8.01 -9.05 11.06
CA HIS A 165 8.82 -7.86 10.76
C HIS A 165 9.89 -8.10 9.68
N ASP A 166 10.38 -9.33 9.50
CA ASP A 166 11.28 -9.69 8.39
C ASP A 166 10.53 -9.76 7.06
N VAL A 167 9.28 -10.23 7.07
CA VAL A 167 8.47 -10.46 5.86
C VAL A 167 7.79 -9.19 5.35
N ALA A 168 7.28 -8.33 6.23
CA ALA A 168 6.46 -7.20 5.80
C ALA A 168 6.55 -5.99 6.73
N HIS A 169 6.58 -4.82 6.12
CA HIS A 169 6.44 -3.54 6.81
C HIS A 169 5.60 -2.57 5.96
N THR A 170 4.53 -2.02 6.53
CA THR A 170 3.75 -0.96 5.90
C THR A 170 4.17 0.39 6.50
N PRO A 171 4.99 1.19 5.79
CA PRO A 171 5.40 2.49 6.29
C PRO A 171 4.17 3.42 6.38
N GLN A 172 4.21 4.32 7.35
CA GLN A 172 3.22 5.40 7.44
C GLN A 172 3.47 6.38 6.29
N MET A 173 2.40 6.84 5.64
CA MET A 173 2.49 7.93 4.66
C MET A 173 3.03 9.19 5.36
N SER A 174 3.72 10.07 4.63
CA SER A 174 4.20 11.37 5.15
C SER A 174 3.61 12.53 4.37
#